data_AF-A0A644YVT3-F1
#
_entry.id   AF-A0A644YVT3-F1
#
_cell.length_a   1.000
_cell.length_b   1.000
_cell.length_c   1.000
_cell.angle_alpha   90.00
_cell.angle_beta   90.00
_cell.angle_gamma   90.00
#
_symmetry.space_group_name_H-M   'P 1'
#
loop_
_entity.id
_entity.type
_entity.pdbx_description
1 polymer ?
#
loop_
_entity_poly.entity_id
_entity_poly.type
_entity_poly.pdbx_seq_one_letter_code
_entity_poly.pdbx_strand_id
1 'polypeptide(L)'
;MIEFTIVPIKEKNNAANVSGALVVADIANSQYYFPEYISSRATEGFLVLSVAGIRVATKATEGEEIPYLIGTKAIKGKNLDNKDGQFFGSNNIKGINYVFLDREIKNIDGEVVGYLSIGIEESRFASMVTDNRTIALAVIFICLIIMLILGHVLAENISAPIVAVTQMVKKYGQKYLGTAPAGPTVTDDESVILLESFQEFINNLKKAEEERTVYLKQLEEEHSKQKQLSETLKETNDNLELLVTERTQHLQAVVAELKKLDVTKSQFLANLSHELRTPLSVIINAADVLSGNYFGKLNDKQDKYIHSISYCGNHLLQLINDLLDISKLASGKMTLKRQDFYIANLVKEVVKNVKNLIKNKELAISVDIEPEDFLIYADLQRMTQIFYNLLSNAIKFTDSGGKIKIKIFHRADKMEVIVQDTGIGIAEEDQKRIFCEFEQVEGNYDKRFGGTGLGLPIVKKLVELHGGQIFLKSKLGEGTEIIFAIPLTDEKA
;
A
#
# COMPACT_ATOMS: atom_id res chain seq x y z
N MET A 1 116.85 -39.40 17.15
CA MET A 1 118.23 -39.41 17.68
C MET A 1 119.15 -38.91 16.57
N ILE A 2 120.08 -38.00 16.86
CA ILE A 2 121.04 -37.49 15.87
C ILE A 2 122.43 -37.95 16.30
N GLU A 3 123.09 -38.78 15.49
CA GLU A 3 124.45 -39.26 15.74
C GLU A 3 125.41 -38.54 14.80
N PHE A 4 126.43 -37.87 15.36
CA PHE A 4 127.46 -37.19 14.57
C PHE A 4 128.75 -38.00 14.61
N THR A 5 129.20 -38.47 13.45
CA THR A 5 130.52 -39.06 13.27
C THR A 5 131.45 -38.01 12.68
N ILE A 6 132.51 -37.65 13.40
CA ILE A 6 133.51 -36.69 12.94
C ILE A 6 134.81 -37.44 12.60
N VAL A 7 135.19 -37.43 11.33
CA VAL A 7 136.41 -38.06 10.82
C VAL A 7 137.44 -36.97 10.49
N PRO A 8 138.55 -36.84 11.24
CA PRO A 8 139.58 -35.86 10.93
C PRO A 8 140.29 -36.23 9.62
N ILE A 9 140.40 -35.26 8.71
CA ILE A 9 141.15 -35.34 7.47
C ILE A 9 142.58 -34.88 7.76
N LYS A 10 143.55 -35.80 7.64
CA LYS A 10 144.97 -35.55 7.95
C LYS A 10 145.75 -35.16 6.70
N GLU A 11 146.79 -34.33 6.87
CA GLU A 11 147.69 -33.95 5.78
C GLU A 11 148.61 -35.09 5.33
N LYS A 12 148.86 -35.18 4.03
CA LYS A 12 149.48 -36.35 3.37
C LYS A 12 150.95 -36.59 3.77
N ASN A 13 151.68 -35.56 4.22
CA ASN A 13 153.12 -35.63 4.49
C ASN A 13 153.49 -35.57 5.98
N ASN A 14 152.53 -35.46 6.89
CA ASN A 14 152.77 -35.56 8.33
C ASN A 14 151.48 -35.95 9.08
N ALA A 15 151.38 -37.21 9.53
CA ALA A 15 150.16 -37.77 10.13
C ALA A 15 149.76 -37.15 11.49
N ALA A 16 150.57 -36.26 12.05
CA ALA A 16 150.26 -35.49 13.24
C ALA A 16 149.46 -34.21 12.95
N ASN A 17 149.40 -33.73 11.71
CA ASN A 17 148.71 -32.49 11.34
C ASN A 17 147.36 -32.76 10.66
N VAL A 18 146.28 -32.18 11.19
CA VAL A 18 144.90 -32.33 10.69
C VAL A 18 144.53 -31.09 9.88
N SER A 19 144.19 -31.24 8.60
CA SER A 19 143.81 -30.13 7.70
C SER A 19 142.32 -29.82 7.69
N GLY A 20 141.49 -30.73 8.19
CA GLY A 20 140.04 -30.53 8.31
C GLY A 20 139.36 -31.71 8.98
N ALA A 21 138.03 -31.71 9.04
CA ALA A 21 137.26 -32.87 9.47
C ALA A 21 136.02 -33.03 8.58
N LEU A 22 135.70 -34.27 8.23
CA LEU A 22 134.43 -34.65 7.62
C LEU A 22 133.44 -34.98 8.73
N VAL A 23 132.33 -34.26 8.80
CA VAL A 23 131.24 -34.55 9.74
C VAL A 23 130.11 -35.23 8.98
N VAL A 24 129.77 -36.45 9.39
CA VAL A 24 128.61 -37.19 8.88
C VAL A 24 127.59 -37.26 10.02
N ALA A 25 126.36 -36.81 9.76
CA ALA A 25 125.27 -36.84 10.74
C ALA A 25 124.20 -37.82 10.27
N ASP A 26 123.82 -38.77 11.11
CA ASP A 26 122.65 -39.63 10.89
C ASP A 26 121.51 -39.16 11.80
N ILE A 27 120.32 -38.97 11.22
CA ILE A 27 119.12 -38.51 11.91
C ILE A 27 118.07 -39.62 11.85
N ALA A 28 118.04 -40.47 12.87
CA ALA A 28 116.99 -41.45 13.04
C ALA A 28 115.74 -40.78 13.67
N ASN A 29 114.68 -40.58 12.88
CA ASN A 29 113.37 -40.13 13.40
C ASN A 29 112.48 -41.35 13.72
N SER A 30 112.11 -41.50 14.99
CA SER A 30 111.39 -42.68 15.51
C SER A 30 109.86 -42.52 15.56
N GLN A 31 109.27 -41.48 14.95
CA GLN A 31 107.80 -41.31 14.85
C GLN A 31 107.35 -40.93 13.43
N TYR A 32 106.48 -41.77 12.84
CA TYR A 32 105.97 -41.63 11.46
C TYR A 32 104.68 -40.81 11.30
N TYR A 33 103.95 -40.49 12.38
CA TYR A 33 102.62 -39.85 12.30
C TYR A 33 102.64 -38.43 11.69
N PHE A 34 103.54 -37.57 12.15
CA PHE A 34 103.60 -36.18 11.69
C PHE A 34 103.99 -36.04 10.22
N PRO A 35 105.00 -36.78 9.72
CA PRO A 35 105.25 -36.87 8.28
C PRO A 35 104.01 -37.26 7.49
N GLU A 36 103.24 -38.26 7.91
CA GLU A 36 102.08 -38.79 7.17
C GLU A 36 100.86 -37.84 7.14
N TYR A 37 100.55 -37.17 8.27
CA TYR A 37 99.45 -36.19 8.32
C TYR A 37 99.76 -34.93 7.50
N ILE A 38 101.01 -34.47 7.52
CA ILE A 38 101.42 -33.31 6.73
C ILE A 38 101.54 -33.70 5.26
N SER A 39 102.05 -34.89 4.94
CA SER A 39 102.15 -35.38 3.56
C SER A 39 100.78 -35.55 2.88
N SER A 40 99.74 -35.93 3.64
CA SER A 40 98.38 -36.11 3.09
C SER A 40 97.64 -34.79 2.80
N ARG A 41 98.10 -33.66 3.33
CA ARG A 41 97.42 -32.35 3.21
C ARG A 41 98.28 -31.26 2.56
N ALA A 42 99.60 -31.38 2.64
CA ALA A 42 100.59 -30.51 2.00
C ALA A 42 101.42 -31.36 1.03
N THR A 43 100.74 -31.88 0.00
CA THR A 43 101.36 -32.61 -1.10
C THR A 43 102.42 -31.75 -1.77
N GLU A 44 103.66 -32.27 -1.85
CA GLU A 44 104.83 -31.60 -2.46
C GLU A 44 105.43 -30.44 -1.65
N GLY A 45 105.09 -30.35 -0.36
CA GLY A 45 105.82 -29.51 0.58
C GLY A 45 107.14 -30.14 1.05
N PHE A 46 108.01 -29.33 1.62
CA PHE A 46 109.22 -29.81 2.28
C PHE A 46 109.34 -29.28 3.70
N LEU A 47 110.05 -30.04 4.53
CA LEU A 47 110.36 -29.74 5.92
C LEU A 47 111.86 -29.46 6.05
N VAL A 48 112.23 -28.28 6.50
CA VAL A 48 113.65 -27.92 6.73
C VAL A 48 113.91 -27.75 8.21
N LEU A 49 114.94 -28.43 8.70
CA LEU A 49 115.53 -28.21 10.00
C LEU A 49 116.84 -27.43 9.83
N SER A 50 116.92 -26.23 10.42
CA SER A 50 118.14 -25.41 10.44
C SER A 50 118.73 -25.41 11.84
N VAL A 51 119.95 -25.90 12.06
CA VAL A 51 120.64 -25.88 13.38
C VAL A 51 122.05 -25.33 13.20
N ALA A 52 122.46 -24.38 14.06
CA ALA A 52 123.78 -23.74 14.03
C ALA A 52 124.22 -23.23 12.63
N GLY A 53 123.25 -22.80 11.81
CA GLY A 53 123.48 -22.27 10.46
C GLY A 53 123.54 -23.31 9.35
N ILE A 54 123.42 -24.61 9.65
CA ILE A 54 123.39 -25.70 8.68
C ILE A 54 121.93 -26.15 8.47
N ARG A 55 121.52 -26.30 7.21
CA ARG A 55 120.20 -26.82 6.83
C ARG A 55 120.25 -28.31 6.52
N VAL A 56 119.30 -29.03 7.11
CA VAL A 56 118.94 -30.39 6.74
C VAL A 56 117.48 -30.35 6.29
N ALA A 57 117.23 -30.62 5.01
CA ALA A 57 115.89 -30.66 4.46
C ALA A 57 115.47 -32.10 4.22
N THR A 58 114.24 -32.42 4.59
CA THR A 58 113.55 -33.65 4.19
C THR A 58 112.31 -33.27 3.40
N LYS A 59 111.97 -34.08 2.41
CA LYS A 59 110.69 -33.96 1.73
C LYS A 59 109.58 -34.36 2.72
N ALA A 60 108.41 -33.72 2.64
CA ALA A 60 107.24 -34.17 3.40
C ALA A 60 106.58 -35.41 2.76
N THR A 61 106.82 -35.67 1.46
CA THR A 61 106.26 -36.78 0.66
C THR A 61 107.37 -37.62 -0.03
N GLU A 62 107.11 -38.88 -0.41
CA GLU A 62 108.07 -39.73 -1.16
C GLU A 62 108.35 -39.20 -2.60
N GLY A 63 109.56 -39.45 -3.15
CA GLY A 63 110.00 -39.09 -4.52
C GLY A 63 111.38 -38.40 -4.58
N GLU A 64 111.89 -38.09 -5.78
CA GLU A 64 113.30 -37.69 -6.07
C GLU A 64 113.97 -36.82 -4.99
N GLU A 65 115.23 -37.19 -4.67
CA GLU A 65 116.05 -36.48 -3.69
C GLU A 65 116.08 -34.98 -3.99
N ILE A 66 116.03 -34.15 -2.94
CA ILE A 66 116.26 -32.71 -3.03
C ILE A 66 117.69 -32.46 -2.53
N PRO A 67 118.75 -32.80 -3.29
CA PRO A 67 120.13 -32.72 -2.81
C PRO A 67 120.57 -31.27 -2.58
N TYR A 68 119.84 -30.28 -3.08
CA TYR A 68 120.30 -28.90 -3.16
C TYR A 68 119.99 -28.03 -1.93
N LEU A 69 119.13 -28.46 -1.00
CA LEU A 69 118.85 -27.72 0.23
C LEU A 69 119.75 -28.15 1.39
N ILE A 70 120.24 -29.40 1.36
CA ILE A 70 121.12 -29.97 2.38
C ILE A 70 122.49 -29.26 2.33
N GLY A 71 122.97 -28.79 3.49
CA GLY A 71 124.28 -28.11 3.61
C GLY A 71 124.29 -26.64 3.21
N THR A 72 123.16 -26.07 2.79
CA THR A 72 123.06 -24.62 2.53
C THR A 72 123.08 -23.81 3.83
N LYS A 73 123.70 -22.62 3.80
CA LYS A 73 123.63 -21.69 4.95
C LYS A 73 122.18 -21.31 5.21
N ALA A 74 121.80 -21.30 6.49
CA ALA A 74 120.49 -20.82 6.90
C ALA A 74 120.24 -19.40 6.36
N ILE A 75 119.30 -19.28 5.44
CA ILE A 75 118.92 -17.99 4.84
C ILE A 75 118.11 -17.24 5.89
N LYS A 76 118.65 -16.12 6.39
CA LYS A 76 117.88 -15.18 7.22
C LYS A 76 116.87 -14.49 6.31
N GLY A 77 115.60 -14.87 6.41
CA GLY A 77 114.52 -14.35 5.58
C GLY A 77 114.34 -12.84 5.73
N LYS A 78 114.26 -12.12 4.60
CA LYS A 78 113.74 -10.75 4.55
C LYS A 78 112.21 -10.84 4.53
N ASN A 79 111.55 -10.20 5.50
CA ASN A 79 110.10 -10.13 5.70
C ASN A 79 109.49 -11.37 6.38
N LEU A 80 109.65 -11.43 7.70
CA LEU A 80 109.00 -12.40 8.56
C LEU A 80 108.07 -11.64 9.51
N ASP A 81 106.76 -11.71 9.25
CA ASP A 81 105.75 -11.18 10.17
C ASP A 81 105.63 -12.16 11.36
N ASN A 82 105.93 -11.69 12.56
CA ASN A 82 105.97 -12.54 13.76
C ASN A 82 104.60 -12.54 14.43
N LYS A 83 103.87 -13.64 14.34
CA LYS A 83 102.71 -13.91 15.20
C LYS A 83 102.94 -15.23 15.92
N ASP A 84 102.99 -15.17 17.25
CA ASP A 84 103.10 -16.32 18.14
C ASP A 84 104.31 -17.24 17.89
N GLY A 85 105.48 -16.66 17.59
CA GLY A 85 106.72 -17.42 17.37
C GLY A 85 106.69 -18.27 16.10
N GLN A 86 105.74 -17.99 15.20
CA GLN A 86 105.69 -18.49 13.84
C GLN A 86 105.97 -17.31 12.90
N PHE A 87 106.84 -17.56 11.94
CA PHE A 87 107.24 -16.58 10.96
C PHE A 87 106.78 -17.05 9.58
N PHE A 88 106.02 -16.21 8.89
CA PHE A 88 105.56 -16.51 7.54
C PHE A 88 106.26 -15.59 6.54
N GLY A 89 106.65 -16.16 5.41
CA GLY A 89 107.25 -15.39 4.32
C GLY A 89 107.26 -16.17 3.02
N SER A 90 107.59 -15.50 1.91
CA SER A 90 107.88 -16.17 0.65
C SER A 90 109.34 -15.98 0.29
N ASN A 91 109.93 -17.00 -0.33
CA ASN A 91 111.31 -16.92 -0.80
C ASN A 91 111.47 -17.66 -2.11
N ASN A 92 112.34 -17.12 -2.96
CA ASN A 92 112.66 -17.72 -4.24
C ASN A 92 113.88 -18.63 -4.06
N ILE A 93 113.67 -19.93 -4.24
CA ILE A 93 114.75 -20.92 -4.21
C ILE A 93 114.92 -21.45 -5.62
N LYS A 94 116.02 -21.03 -6.28
CA LYS A 94 116.39 -21.42 -7.66
C LYS A 94 115.26 -21.23 -8.69
N GLY A 95 114.49 -20.14 -8.60
CA GLY A 95 113.46 -19.77 -9.57
C GLY A 95 112.03 -20.13 -9.17
N ILE A 96 111.83 -20.94 -8.13
CA ILE A 96 110.50 -21.31 -7.63
C ILE A 96 110.21 -20.52 -6.34
N ASN A 97 109.06 -19.86 -6.31
CA ASN A 97 108.57 -19.17 -5.11
C ASN A 97 107.89 -20.17 -4.20
N TYR A 98 108.48 -20.36 -3.03
CA TYR A 98 107.87 -21.10 -1.95
C TYR A 98 107.37 -20.13 -0.91
N VAL A 99 106.24 -20.47 -0.33
CA VAL A 99 105.66 -19.84 0.84
C VAL A 99 106.03 -20.71 2.04
N PHE A 100 106.73 -20.10 2.99
CA PHE A 100 107.28 -20.74 4.16
C PHE A 100 106.54 -20.34 5.42
N LEU A 101 106.46 -21.30 6.33
CA LEU A 101 106.10 -21.08 7.72
C LEU A 101 107.24 -21.66 8.58
N ASP A 102 107.97 -20.78 9.24
CA ASP A 102 109.10 -21.10 10.11
C ASP A 102 108.69 -21.04 11.58
N ARG A 103 109.16 -21.99 12.38
CA ARG A 103 108.97 -22.03 13.84
C ARG A 103 110.32 -22.18 14.54
N GLU A 104 110.52 -21.43 15.61
CA GLU A 104 111.77 -21.49 16.39
C GLU A 104 111.92 -22.80 17.15
N ILE A 105 113.16 -23.31 17.23
CA ILE A 105 113.58 -24.41 18.10
C ILE A 105 114.53 -23.84 19.16
N LYS A 106 114.19 -24.00 20.43
CA LYS A 106 114.94 -23.45 21.58
C LYS A 106 115.60 -24.57 22.39
N ASN A 107 116.77 -24.29 22.97
CA ASN A 107 117.38 -25.19 23.96
C ASN A 107 116.67 -25.08 25.32
N ILE A 108 117.14 -25.86 26.31
CA ILE A 108 116.63 -25.84 27.69
C ILE A 108 116.78 -24.48 28.34
N ASP A 109 117.81 -23.71 27.96
CA ASP A 109 118.06 -22.36 28.47
C ASP A 109 117.23 -21.29 27.74
N GLY A 110 116.35 -21.68 26.80
CA GLY A 110 115.45 -20.82 26.05
C GLY A 110 116.10 -20.12 24.84
N GLU A 111 117.38 -20.38 24.56
CA GLU A 111 118.10 -19.81 23.43
C GLU A 111 117.72 -20.52 22.13
N VAL A 112 117.51 -19.76 21.06
CA VAL A 112 117.16 -20.31 19.74
C VAL A 112 118.38 -21.04 19.17
N VAL A 113 118.29 -22.36 19.11
CA VAL A 113 119.33 -23.24 18.54
C VAL A 113 119.04 -23.61 17.09
N GLY A 114 117.80 -23.40 16.62
CA GLY A 114 117.42 -23.69 15.24
C GLY A 114 116.02 -23.25 14.84
N TYR A 115 115.62 -23.61 13.63
CA TYR A 115 114.29 -23.34 13.05
C TYR A 115 113.74 -24.59 12.34
N LEU A 116 112.44 -24.83 12.48
CA LEU A 116 111.66 -25.81 11.73
C LEU A 116 110.77 -25.08 10.72
N SER A 117 110.98 -25.33 9.44
CA SER A 117 110.30 -24.63 8.34
C SER A 117 109.46 -25.59 7.50
N ILE A 118 108.22 -25.22 7.18
CA ILE A 118 107.40 -25.90 6.16
C ILE A 118 107.24 -24.96 4.96
N GLY A 119 107.58 -25.43 3.76
CA GLY A 119 107.42 -24.68 2.52
C GLY A 119 106.43 -25.35 1.56
N ILE A 120 105.52 -24.57 0.95
CA ILE A 120 104.63 -25.00 -0.15
C ILE A 120 104.79 -24.05 -1.32
N GLU A 121 104.70 -24.54 -2.55
CA GLU A 121 104.75 -23.69 -3.75
C GLU A 121 103.54 -22.75 -3.85
N GLU A 122 103.77 -21.47 -4.14
CA GLU A 122 102.75 -20.42 -4.16
C GLU A 122 101.61 -20.69 -5.18
N SER A 123 101.96 -21.26 -6.33
CA SER A 123 101.02 -21.59 -7.43
C SER A 123 99.89 -22.52 -6.99
N ARG A 124 100.20 -23.48 -6.11
CA ARG A 124 99.26 -24.49 -5.62
C ARG A 124 98.28 -23.92 -4.59
N PHE A 125 98.76 -23.06 -3.70
CA PHE A 125 97.90 -22.40 -2.71
C PHE A 125 96.80 -21.57 -3.38
N ALA A 126 97.12 -20.89 -4.49
CA ALA A 126 96.14 -20.12 -5.26
C ALA A 126 95.04 -21.00 -5.90
N SER A 127 95.37 -22.23 -6.31
CA SER A 127 94.39 -23.18 -6.88
C SER A 127 93.32 -23.55 -5.86
N MET A 128 93.72 -23.88 -4.62
CA MET A 128 92.77 -24.29 -3.56
C MET A 128 91.75 -23.20 -3.22
N VAL A 129 92.15 -21.93 -3.24
CA VAL A 129 91.24 -20.80 -2.98
C VAL A 129 90.20 -20.64 -4.09
N THR A 130 90.59 -20.91 -5.33
CA THR A 130 89.73 -20.74 -6.52
C THR A 130 88.61 -21.78 -6.56
N ASP A 131 88.91 -23.03 -6.20
CA ASP A 131 87.92 -24.13 -6.19
C ASP A 131 86.79 -23.87 -5.18
N ASN A 132 87.14 -23.44 -3.97
CA ASN A 132 86.17 -23.12 -2.92
C ASN A 132 85.22 -21.98 -3.32
N ARG A 133 85.73 -20.98 -4.04
CA ARG A 133 84.90 -19.87 -4.55
C ARG A 133 83.87 -20.36 -5.57
N THR A 134 84.23 -21.31 -6.40
CA THR A 134 83.37 -21.87 -7.45
C THR A 134 82.19 -22.63 -6.87
N ILE A 135 82.42 -23.44 -5.83
CA ILE A 135 81.37 -24.20 -5.15
C ILE A 135 80.34 -23.27 -4.51
N ALA A 136 80.79 -22.21 -3.83
CA ALA A 136 79.89 -21.25 -3.18
C ALA A 136 78.94 -20.56 -4.19
N LEU A 137 79.46 -20.18 -5.37
CA LEU A 137 78.67 -19.56 -6.43
C LEU A 137 77.61 -20.52 -7.01
N ALA A 138 77.93 -21.81 -7.14
CA ALA A 138 76.98 -22.80 -7.66
C ALA A 138 75.76 -22.99 -6.74
N VAL A 139 75.96 -23.01 -5.42
CA VAL A 139 74.86 -23.16 -4.44
C VAL A 139 73.88 -21.98 -4.52
N ILE A 140 74.40 -20.75 -4.60
CA ILE A 140 73.59 -19.53 -4.71
C ILE A 140 72.69 -19.59 -5.96
N PHE A 141 73.25 -20.06 -7.08
CA PHE A 141 72.51 -20.15 -8.33
C PHE A 141 71.34 -21.14 -8.27
N ILE A 142 71.51 -22.30 -7.62
CA ILE A 142 70.46 -23.31 -7.47
C ILE A 142 69.29 -22.77 -6.63
N CYS A 143 69.57 -22.09 -5.52
CA CYS A 143 68.53 -21.49 -4.68
C CYS A 143 67.68 -20.47 -5.45
N LEU A 144 68.30 -19.70 -6.34
CA LEU A 144 67.61 -18.70 -7.14
C LEU A 144 66.63 -19.32 -8.14
N ILE A 145 67.01 -20.45 -8.77
CA ILE A 145 66.13 -21.20 -9.68
C ILE A 145 64.88 -21.71 -8.94
N ILE A 146 65.04 -22.28 -7.75
CA ILE A 146 63.92 -22.82 -6.96
C ILE A 146 62.93 -21.70 -6.61
N MET A 147 63.43 -20.53 -6.20
CA MET A 147 62.56 -19.38 -5.89
C MET A 147 61.77 -18.90 -7.12
N LEU A 148 62.38 -18.89 -8.31
CA LEU A 148 61.68 -18.51 -9.54
C LEU A 148 60.56 -19.49 -9.89
N ILE A 149 60.79 -20.80 -9.77
CA ILE A 149 59.77 -21.83 -10.05
C ILE A 149 58.61 -21.68 -9.07
N LEU A 150 58.89 -21.55 -7.77
CA LEU A 150 57.83 -21.42 -6.75
C LEU A 150 57.01 -20.13 -6.96
N GLY A 151 57.67 -19.03 -7.32
CA GLY A 151 57.02 -17.78 -7.66
C GLY A 151 56.09 -17.91 -8.87
N HIS A 152 56.48 -18.68 -9.88
CA HIS A 152 55.67 -18.91 -11.07
C HIS A 152 54.40 -19.74 -10.76
N VAL A 153 54.53 -20.83 -9.99
CA VAL A 153 53.40 -21.69 -9.60
C VAL A 153 52.35 -20.92 -8.79
N LEU A 154 52.79 -20.11 -7.82
CA LEU A 154 51.89 -19.28 -7.01
C LEU A 154 51.17 -18.21 -7.84
N ALA A 155 51.86 -17.63 -8.83
CA ALA A 155 51.27 -16.64 -9.72
C ALA A 155 50.15 -17.25 -10.58
N GLU A 156 50.35 -18.45 -11.13
CA GLU A 156 49.38 -19.09 -12.02
C GLU A 156 48.18 -19.69 -11.27
N ASN A 157 48.39 -20.39 -10.16
CA ASN A 157 47.31 -21.15 -9.53
C ASN A 157 46.42 -20.33 -8.57
N ILE A 158 46.94 -19.23 -8.02
CA ILE A 158 46.21 -18.46 -6.99
C ILE A 158 45.97 -17.02 -7.46
N SER A 159 47.04 -16.34 -7.89
CA SER A 159 46.95 -14.90 -8.19
C SER A 159 46.12 -14.63 -9.45
N ALA A 160 46.34 -15.40 -10.52
CA ALA A 160 45.63 -15.19 -11.79
C ALA A 160 44.10 -15.37 -11.70
N PRO A 161 43.53 -16.43 -11.05
CA PRO A 161 42.09 -16.56 -10.86
C PRO A 161 41.46 -15.42 -10.06
N ILE A 162 42.09 -14.99 -8.96
CA ILE A 162 41.59 -13.90 -8.12
C ILE A 162 41.55 -12.59 -8.90
N VAL A 163 42.61 -12.30 -9.67
CA VAL A 163 42.65 -11.13 -10.55
C VAL A 163 41.57 -11.21 -11.62
N ALA A 164 41.33 -12.37 -12.22
CA ALA A 164 40.26 -12.55 -13.21
C ALA A 164 38.87 -12.27 -12.64
N VAL A 165 38.54 -12.80 -11.45
CA VAL A 165 37.26 -12.50 -10.75
C VAL A 165 37.16 -11.02 -10.41
N THR A 166 38.23 -10.41 -9.89
CA THR A 166 38.26 -8.98 -9.55
C THR A 166 38.03 -8.11 -10.79
N GLN A 167 38.62 -8.48 -11.93
CA GLN A 167 38.41 -7.79 -13.20
C GLN A 167 36.98 -7.97 -13.72
N MET A 168 36.39 -9.16 -13.58
CA MET A 168 34.97 -9.39 -13.90
C MET A 168 34.07 -8.47 -13.08
N VAL A 169 34.26 -8.39 -11.75
CA VAL A 169 33.50 -7.50 -10.85
C VAL A 169 33.65 -6.03 -11.27
N LYS A 170 34.89 -5.58 -11.51
CA LYS A 170 35.15 -4.19 -11.92
C LYS A 170 34.52 -3.85 -13.26
N LYS A 171 34.56 -4.78 -14.23
CA LYS A 171 33.98 -4.60 -15.57
C LYS A 171 32.44 -4.62 -15.53
N TYR A 172 31.84 -5.49 -14.71
CA TYR A 172 30.39 -5.52 -14.50
C TYR A 172 29.88 -4.27 -13.78
N GLY A 173 30.58 -3.83 -12.73
CA GLY A 173 30.21 -2.62 -11.98
C GLY A 173 30.33 -1.32 -12.78
N GLN A 174 31.08 -1.32 -13.89
CA GLN A 174 31.34 -0.10 -14.66
C GLN A 174 30.60 0.03 -15.99
N LYS A 175 30.03 -1.03 -16.60
CA LYS A 175 29.53 -0.86 -17.98
C LYS A 175 28.15 -1.40 -18.36
N TYR A 176 27.73 -2.65 -18.19
CA TYR A 176 26.43 -3.08 -18.73
C TYR A 176 25.93 -4.39 -18.10
N LEU A 177 24.61 -4.47 -17.88
CA LEU A 177 23.83 -5.71 -17.82
C LEU A 177 23.95 -6.46 -19.15
N GLY A 178 24.90 -7.38 -19.24
CA GLY A 178 25.13 -8.26 -20.40
C GLY A 178 25.08 -9.73 -20.02
N THR A 179 25.37 -10.62 -20.98
CA THR A 179 25.52 -12.05 -20.74
C THR A 179 26.87 -12.34 -20.08
N ALA A 180 26.87 -13.28 -19.12
CA ALA A 180 28.07 -13.73 -18.42
C ALA A 180 29.10 -14.31 -19.41
N PRO A 181 30.39 -13.92 -19.34
CA PRO A 181 31.45 -14.61 -20.07
C PRO A 181 31.55 -16.07 -19.59
N ALA A 182 31.80 -16.99 -20.52
CA ALA A 182 32.13 -18.38 -20.18
C ALA A 182 33.37 -18.41 -19.28
N GLY A 183 33.25 -19.05 -18.12
CA GLY A 183 34.31 -19.15 -17.13
C GLY A 183 35.46 -20.04 -17.60
N PRO A 184 36.69 -19.82 -17.10
CA PRO A 184 37.80 -20.73 -17.35
C PRO A 184 37.56 -22.06 -16.64
N THR A 185 37.84 -23.17 -17.31
CA THR A 185 37.88 -24.51 -16.72
C THR A 185 39.10 -24.62 -15.81
N VAL A 186 38.95 -24.30 -14.53
CA VAL A 186 39.97 -24.51 -13.50
C VAL A 186 39.50 -25.64 -12.60
N THR A 187 40.33 -26.68 -12.50
CA THR A 187 40.14 -27.87 -11.67
C THR A 187 40.61 -27.61 -10.23
N ASP A 188 39.84 -26.85 -9.45
CA ASP A 188 39.89 -26.84 -7.97
C ASP A 188 38.62 -26.21 -7.34
N ASP A 189 38.04 -26.92 -6.37
CA ASP A 189 36.65 -26.82 -5.87
C ASP A 189 36.22 -25.42 -5.39
N GLU A 190 37.07 -24.69 -4.65
CA GLU A 190 36.68 -23.44 -3.97
C GLU A 190 36.54 -22.25 -4.93
N SER A 191 37.36 -22.21 -5.99
CA SER A 191 37.34 -21.11 -6.96
C SER A 191 36.15 -21.19 -7.93
N VAL A 192 35.69 -22.42 -8.21
CA VAL A 192 34.51 -22.69 -9.04
C VAL A 192 33.23 -22.30 -8.30
N ILE A 193 33.11 -22.65 -7.01
CA ILE A 193 31.97 -22.27 -6.17
C ILE A 193 31.80 -20.74 -6.11
N LEU A 194 32.91 -20.00 -5.99
CA LEU A 194 32.87 -18.54 -5.99
C LEU A 194 32.39 -17.97 -7.34
N LEU A 195 32.78 -18.60 -8.45
CA LEU A 195 32.36 -18.18 -9.78
C LEU A 195 30.87 -18.46 -10.03
N GLU A 196 30.38 -19.64 -9.64
CA GLU A 196 28.97 -20.04 -9.78
C GLU A 196 28.04 -19.15 -8.93
N SER A 197 28.37 -18.94 -7.66
CA SER A 197 27.59 -18.08 -6.76
C SER A 197 27.55 -16.62 -7.24
N PHE A 198 28.64 -16.13 -7.85
CA PHE A 198 28.65 -14.81 -8.46
C PHE A 198 27.78 -14.74 -9.74
N GLN A 199 27.81 -15.77 -10.59
CA GLN A 199 26.93 -15.85 -11.77
C GLN A 199 25.44 -15.87 -11.37
N GLU A 200 25.09 -16.61 -10.32
CA GLU A 200 23.73 -16.63 -9.77
C GLU A 200 23.31 -15.23 -9.29
N PHE A 201 24.17 -14.52 -8.55
CA PHE A 201 23.91 -13.16 -8.10
C PHE A 201 23.67 -12.19 -9.27
N ILE A 202 24.48 -12.25 -10.33
CA ILE A 202 24.30 -11.41 -11.53
C ILE A 202 22.97 -11.69 -12.23
N ASN A 203 22.59 -12.95 -12.37
CA ASN A 203 21.31 -13.33 -12.98
C ASN A 203 20.12 -12.81 -12.16
N ASN A 204 20.19 -12.92 -10.83
CA ASN A 204 19.17 -12.39 -9.93
C ASN A 204 19.05 -10.87 -10.01
N LEU A 205 20.18 -10.15 -10.07
CA LEU A 205 20.17 -8.69 -10.26
C LEU A 205 19.50 -8.28 -11.57
N LYS A 206 19.84 -8.97 -12.67
CA LYS A 206 19.25 -8.69 -13.99
C LYS A 206 17.74 -8.89 -13.98
N LYS A 207 17.28 -10.01 -13.42
CA LYS A 207 15.85 -10.32 -13.29
C LYS A 207 15.12 -9.26 -12.46
N ALA A 208 15.70 -8.85 -11.33
CA ALA A 208 15.12 -7.81 -10.47
C ALA A 208 15.02 -6.45 -11.18
N GLU A 209 15.98 -6.10 -12.03
CA GLU A 209 15.96 -4.85 -12.79
C GLU A 209 14.89 -4.86 -13.91
N GLU A 210 14.75 -5.98 -14.61
CA GLU A 210 13.69 -6.19 -15.60
C GLU A 210 12.30 -6.08 -14.95
N GLU A 211 12.09 -6.78 -13.83
CA GLU A 211 10.83 -6.71 -13.05
C GLU A 211 10.53 -5.29 -12.57
N ARG A 212 11.54 -4.58 -12.02
CA ARG A 212 11.40 -3.20 -11.59
C ARG A 212 10.99 -2.27 -12.74
N THR A 213 11.58 -2.46 -13.92
CA THR A 213 11.28 -1.62 -15.09
C THR A 213 9.85 -1.82 -15.57
N VAL A 214 9.36 -3.07 -15.59
CA VAL A 214 7.96 -3.37 -15.91
C VAL A 214 7.02 -2.76 -14.88
N TYR A 215 7.34 -2.90 -13.59
CA TYR A 215 6.54 -2.32 -12.51
C TYR A 215 6.44 -0.80 -12.60
N LEU A 216 7.55 -0.10 -12.87
CA LEU A 216 7.55 1.36 -13.03
C LEU A 216 6.67 1.82 -14.20
N LYS A 217 6.71 1.12 -15.34
CA LYS A 217 5.81 1.43 -16.47
C LYS A 217 4.34 1.26 -16.11
N GLN A 218 4.00 0.17 -15.41
CA GLN A 218 2.61 -0.06 -14.96
C GLN A 218 2.15 1.04 -14.00
N LEU A 219 3.02 1.46 -13.08
CA LEU A 219 2.72 2.53 -12.13
C LEU A 219 2.51 3.88 -12.82
N GLU A 220 3.31 4.21 -13.84
CA GLU A 220 3.13 5.42 -14.64
C GLU A 220 1.81 5.41 -15.42
N GLU A 221 1.44 4.27 -16.01
CA GLU A 221 0.15 4.11 -16.70
C GLU A 221 -1.03 4.25 -15.73
N GLU A 222 -0.95 3.63 -14.55
CA GLU A 222 -1.99 3.72 -13.52
C GLU A 222 -2.14 5.15 -13.01
N HIS A 223 -1.04 5.83 -12.73
CA HIS A 223 -1.06 7.22 -12.30
C HIS A 223 -1.63 8.15 -13.37
N SER A 224 -1.32 7.91 -14.65
CA SER A 224 -1.88 8.65 -15.79
C SER A 224 -3.40 8.45 -15.89
N LYS A 225 -3.87 7.20 -15.80
CA LYS A 225 -5.32 6.87 -15.78
C LYS A 225 -6.03 7.51 -14.59
N GLN A 226 -5.42 7.45 -13.40
CA GLN A 226 -5.98 8.03 -12.19
C GLN A 226 -6.13 9.56 -12.32
N LYS A 227 -5.14 10.22 -12.91
CA LYS A 227 -5.19 11.66 -13.18
C LYS A 227 -6.32 12.01 -14.16
N GLN A 228 -6.43 11.30 -15.28
CA GLN A 228 -7.52 11.50 -16.25
C GLN A 228 -8.90 11.30 -15.61
N LEU A 229 -9.07 10.23 -14.83
CA LEU A 229 -10.31 9.96 -14.13
C LEU A 229 -10.65 11.06 -13.13
N SER A 230 -9.67 11.57 -12.38
CA SER A 230 -9.86 12.68 -11.45
C SER A 230 -10.28 13.97 -12.15
N GLU A 231 -9.73 14.26 -13.33
CA GLU A 231 -10.09 15.42 -14.13
C GLU A 231 -11.53 15.29 -14.67
N THR A 232 -11.88 14.13 -15.22
CA THR A 232 -13.26 13.85 -15.67
C THR A 232 -14.27 13.89 -14.52
N LEU A 233 -13.93 13.34 -13.35
CA LEU A 233 -14.77 13.41 -12.15
C LEU A 233 -15.01 14.85 -11.71
N LYS A 234 -13.98 15.70 -11.76
CA LYS A 234 -14.13 17.11 -11.44
C LYS A 234 -15.04 17.84 -12.43
N GLU A 235 -14.81 17.66 -13.73
CA GLU A 235 -15.65 18.28 -14.78
C GLU A 235 -17.11 17.82 -14.69
N THR A 236 -17.34 16.53 -14.46
CA THR A 236 -18.70 16.00 -14.29
C THR A 236 -19.36 16.52 -13.01
N ASN A 237 -18.62 16.64 -11.91
CA ASN A 237 -19.16 17.20 -10.67
C ASN A 237 -19.53 18.68 -10.83
N ASP A 238 -18.65 19.48 -11.44
CA ASP A 238 -18.90 20.91 -11.70
C ASP A 238 -20.13 21.11 -12.60
N ASN A 239 -20.29 20.27 -13.64
CA ASN A 239 -21.47 20.28 -14.50
C ASN A 239 -22.75 19.86 -13.76
N LEU A 240 -22.66 18.85 -12.88
CA LEU A 240 -23.80 18.41 -12.07
C LEU A 240 -24.23 19.49 -11.08
N GLU A 241 -23.29 20.17 -10.42
CA GLU A 241 -23.58 21.28 -9.50
C GLU A 241 -24.31 22.44 -10.21
N LEU A 242 -23.87 22.78 -11.43
CA LEU A 242 -24.54 23.78 -12.26
C LEU A 242 -25.98 23.35 -12.60
N LEU A 243 -26.16 22.13 -13.10
CA LEU A 243 -27.47 21.59 -13.45
C LEU A 243 -28.42 21.52 -12.26
N VAL A 244 -27.92 21.10 -11.09
CA VAL A 244 -28.69 21.07 -9.85
C VAL A 244 -29.12 22.47 -9.45
N THR A 245 -28.24 23.46 -9.55
CA THR A 245 -28.54 24.85 -9.23
C THR A 245 -29.62 25.41 -10.16
N GLU A 246 -29.47 25.24 -11.47
CA GLU A 246 -30.46 25.68 -12.47
C GLU A 246 -31.83 25.02 -12.26
N ARG A 247 -31.85 23.69 -12.05
CA ARG A 247 -33.10 22.96 -11.77
C ARG A 247 -33.75 23.42 -10.48
N THR A 248 -32.96 23.67 -9.43
CA THR A 248 -33.48 24.15 -8.15
C THR A 248 -34.11 25.54 -8.30
N GLN A 249 -33.46 26.45 -9.00
CA GLN A 249 -34.00 27.80 -9.26
C GLN A 249 -35.29 27.74 -10.11
N HIS A 250 -35.29 26.92 -11.17
CA HIS A 250 -36.48 26.73 -12.01
C HIS A 250 -37.65 26.15 -11.19
N LEU A 251 -37.40 25.15 -10.35
CA LEU A 251 -38.42 24.56 -9.48
C LEU A 251 -38.95 25.60 -8.48
N GLN A 252 -38.08 26.40 -7.87
CA GLN A 252 -38.51 27.47 -6.96
C GLN A 252 -39.39 28.50 -7.67
N ALA A 253 -39.05 28.90 -8.90
CA ALA A 253 -39.85 29.82 -9.69
C ALA A 253 -41.24 29.24 -10.02
N VAL A 254 -41.30 27.99 -10.49
CA VAL A 254 -42.56 27.30 -10.80
C VAL A 254 -43.42 27.15 -9.55
N VAL A 255 -42.84 26.77 -8.41
CA VAL A 255 -43.58 26.65 -7.14
C VAL A 255 -44.14 28.01 -6.69
N ALA A 256 -43.36 29.08 -6.82
CA ALA A 256 -43.82 30.43 -6.49
C ALA A 256 -44.98 30.87 -7.40
N GLU A 257 -44.89 30.59 -8.70
CA GLU A 257 -45.95 30.87 -9.67
C GLU A 257 -47.23 30.08 -9.37
N LEU A 258 -47.11 28.77 -9.12
CA LEU A 258 -48.24 27.93 -8.73
C LEU A 258 -48.93 28.41 -7.45
N LYS A 259 -48.15 28.81 -6.43
CA LYS A 259 -48.71 29.39 -5.20
C LYS A 259 -49.46 30.70 -5.48
N LYS A 260 -48.90 31.57 -6.32
CA LYS A 260 -49.56 32.83 -6.72
C LYS A 260 -50.85 32.55 -7.48
N LEU A 261 -50.86 31.58 -8.38
CA LEU A 261 -52.03 31.17 -9.14
C LEU A 261 -53.12 30.62 -8.22
N ASP A 262 -52.76 29.78 -7.24
CA ASP A 262 -53.72 29.21 -6.29
C ASP A 262 -54.37 30.29 -5.39
N VAL A 263 -53.58 31.24 -4.91
CA VAL A 263 -54.10 32.40 -4.15
C VAL A 263 -55.04 33.23 -5.01
N THR A 264 -54.66 33.51 -6.27
CA THR A 264 -55.47 34.29 -7.21
C THR A 264 -56.78 33.57 -7.54
N LYS A 265 -56.73 32.25 -7.80
CA LYS A 265 -57.90 31.40 -8.03
C LYS A 265 -58.84 31.43 -6.83
N SER A 266 -58.31 31.25 -5.62
CA SER A 266 -59.09 31.29 -4.38
C SER A 266 -59.79 32.65 -4.20
N GLN A 267 -59.07 33.76 -4.41
CA GLN A 267 -59.62 35.11 -4.27
C GLN A 267 -60.69 35.38 -5.32
N PHE A 268 -60.47 34.95 -6.56
CA PHE A 268 -61.43 35.07 -7.65
C PHE A 268 -62.73 34.33 -7.33
N LEU A 269 -62.66 33.08 -6.87
CA LEU A 269 -63.84 32.31 -6.48
C LEU A 269 -64.59 32.95 -5.30
N ALA A 270 -63.86 33.44 -4.29
CA ALA A 270 -64.45 34.14 -3.14
C ALA A 270 -65.21 35.40 -3.57
N ASN A 271 -64.62 36.22 -4.44
CA ASN A 271 -65.23 37.43 -4.97
C ASN A 271 -66.47 37.10 -5.81
N LEU A 272 -66.36 36.15 -6.75
CA LEU A 272 -67.49 35.71 -7.57
C LEU A 272 -68.66 35.24 -6.72
N SER A 273 -68.41 34.50 -5.65
CA SER A 273 -69.48 34.05 -4.76
C SER A 273 -70.24 35.20 -4.10
N HIS A 274 -69.53 36.23 -3.63
CA HIS A 274 -70.17 37.42 -3.06
C HIS A 274 -70.98 38.21 -4.10
N GLU A 275 -70.41 38.40 -5.29
CA GLU A 275 -71.05 39.11 -6.40
C GLU A 275 -72.29 38.37 -6.93
N LEU A 276 -72.31 37.03 -6.88
CA LEU A 276 -73.47 36.23 -7.28
C LEU A 276 -74.51 36.07 -6.15
N ARG A 277 -74.07 35.96 -4.89
CA ARG A 277 -74.98 35.81 -3.73
C ARG A 277 -75.94 36.98 -3.59
N THR A 278 -75.43 38.20 -3.76
CA THR A 278 -76.21 39.43 -3.56
C THR A 278 -77.42 39.54 -4.50
N PRO A 279 -77.27 39.53 -5.84
CA PRO A 279 -78.40 39.61 -6.76
C PRO A 279 -79.33 38.39 -6.64
N LEU A 280 -78.78 37.21 -6.36
CA LEU A 280 -79.58 36.00 -6.21
C LEU A 280 -80.46 36.04 -4.96
N SER A 281 -79.94 36.57 -3.85
CA SER A 281 -80.72 36.76 -2.61
C SER A 281 -81.87 37.74 -2.82
N VAL A 282 -81.69 38.77 -3.66
CA VAL A 282 -82.77 39.70 -4.03
C VAL A 282 -83.85 38.99 -4.86
N ILE A 283 -83.46 38.16 -5.84
CA ILE A 283 -84.39 37.38 -6.66
C ILE A 283 -85.20 36.40 -5.80
N ILE A 284 -84.54 35.69 -4.87
CA ILE A 284 -85.20 34.75 -3.96
C ILE A 284 -86.16 35.50 -3.04
N ASN A 285 -85.74 36.59 -2.40
CA ASN A 285 -86.61 37.38 -1.53
C ASN A 285 -87.83 37.93 -2.28
N ALA A 286 -87.66 38.40 -3.51
CA ALA A 286 -88.78 38.85 -4.34
C ALA A 286 -89.76 37.70 -4.64
N ALA A 287 -89.25 36.51 -4.97
CA ALA A 287 -90.07 35.32 -5.18
C ALA A 287 -90.80 34.89 -3.88
N ASP A 288 -90.11 34.88 -2.75
CA ASP A 288 -90.68 34.48 -1.45
C ASP A 288 -91.76 35.47 -0.97
N VAL A 289 -91.55 36.77 -1.17
CA VAL A 289 -92.56 37.81 -0.89
C VAL A 289 -93.79 37.63 -1.79
N LEU A 290 -93.61 37.31 -3.06
CA LEU A 290 -94.74 37.04 -3.97
C LEU A 290 -95.48 35.76 -3.55
N SER A 291 -94.76 34.69 -3.20
CA SER A 291 -95.32 33.41 -2.73
C SER A 291 -96.12 33.57 -1.42
N GLY A 292 -95.73 34.51 -0.56
CA GLY A 292 -96.46 34.85 0.66
C GLY A 292 -97.86 35.46 0.44
N ASN A 293 -98.27 35.72 -0.82
CA ASN A 293 -99.55 36.32 -1.19
C ASN A 293 -99.82 37.71 -0.55
N TYR A 294 -98.76 38.42 -0.10
CA TYR A 294 -98.88 39.74 0.56
C TYR A 294 -99.45 40.83 -0.36
N PHE A 295 -99.35 40.66 -1.69
CA PHE A 295 -99.84 41.60 -2.70
C PHE A 295 -101.11 41.11 -3.43
N GLY A 296 -101.72 40.01 -2.99
CA GLY A 296 -102.90 39.39 -3.60
C GLY A 296 -102.71 37.90 -3.88
N LYS A 297 -103.80 37.21 -4.25
CA LYS A 297 -103.77 35.78 -4.61
C LYS A 297 -103.11 35.58 -5.98
N LEU A 298 -102.09 34.74 -6.01
CA LEU A 298 -101.49 34.24 -7.25
C LEU A 298 -102.44 33.24 -7.93
N ASN A 299 -102.43 33.20 -9.27
CA ASN A 299 -103.02 32.08 -10.01
C ASN A 299 -102.07 30.87 -10.05
N ASP A 300 -102.60 29.69 -10.33
CA ASP A 300 -101.82 28.42 -10.31
C ASP A 300 -100.56 28.44 -11.19
N LYS A 301 -100.57 29.20 -12.31
CA LYS A 301 -99.39 29.33 -13.17
C LYS A 301 -98.35 30.25 -12.55
N GLN A 302 -98.76 31.40 -12.01
CA GLN A 302 -97.87 32.34 -11.32
C GLN A 302 -97.22 31.69 -10.11
N ASP A 303 -98.00 30.96 -9.31
CA ASP A 303 -97.51 30.22 -8.15
C ASP A 303 -96.43 29.20 -8.52
N LYS A 304 -96.67 28.41 -9.58
CA LYS A 304 -95.68 27.48 -10.14
C LYS A 304 -94.38 28.18 -10.59
N TYR A 305 -94.48 29.30 -11.30
CA TYR A 305 -93.29 30.03 -11.76
C TYR A 305 -92.51 30.67 -10.60
N ILE A 306 -93.21 31.24 -9.61
CA ILE A 306 -92.58 31.84 -8.43
C ILE A 306 -91.86 30.77 -7.61
N HIS A 307 -92.50 29.61 -7.39
CA HIS A 307 -91.85 28.48 -6.75
C HIS A 307 -90.63 28.00 -7.53
N SER A 308 -90.70 27.96 -8.87
CA SER A 308 -89.56 27.60 -9.71
C SER A 308 -88.41 28.61 -9.59
N ILE A 309 -88.69 29.92 -9.55
CA ILE A 309 -87.67 30.96 -9.37
C ILE A 309 -87.01 30.84 -8.01
N SER A 310 -87.79 30.71 -6.92
CA SER A 310 -87.25 30.55 -5.56
C SER A 310 -86.42 29.26 -5.46
N TYR A 311 -86.89 28.15 -6.04
CA TYR A 311 -86.15 26.90 -6.09
C TYR A 311 -84.82 27.03 -6.84
N CYS A 312 -84.83 27.56 -8.07
CA CYS A 312 -83.61 27.73 -8.88
C CYS A 312 -82.61 28.70 -8.23
N GLY A 313 -83.11 29.77 -7.61
CA GLY A 313 -82.28 30.72 -6.87
C GLY A 313 -81.59 30.06 -5.68
N ASN A 314 -82.34 29.39 -4.81
CA ASN A 314 -81.78 28.69 -3.66
C ASN A 314 -80.80 27.59 -4.09
N HIS A 315 -81.12 26.84 -5.15
CA HIS A 315 -80.25 25.80 -5.69
C HIS A 315 -78.91 26.35 -6.22
N LEU A 316 -78.93 27.46 -6.96
CA LEU A 316 -77.71 28.10 -7.45
C LEU A 316 -76.88 28.70 -6.30
N LEU A 317 -77.53 29.23 -5.26
CA LEU A 317 -76.83 29.71 -4.06
C LEU A 317 -76.11 28.57 -3.33
N GLN A 318 -76.75 27.41 -3.22
CA GLN A 318 -76.12 26.21 -2.67
C GLN A 318 -74.92 25.76 -3.50
N LEU A 319 -75.06 25.71 -4.83
CA LEU A 319 -73.97 25.39 -5.76
C LEU A 319 -72.73 26.29 -5.58
N ILE A 320 -72.96 27.59 -5.47
CA ILE A 320 -71.89 28.57 -5.26
C ILE A 320 -71.21 28.35 -3.91
N ASN A 321 -71.96 28.07 -2.86
CA ASN A 321 -71.40 27.81 -1.53
C ASN A 321 -70.61 26.48 -1.50
N ASP A 322 -71.11 25.43 -2.14
CA ASP A 322 -70.43 24.14 -2.27
C ASP A 322 -69.08 24.30 -3.01
N LEU A 323 -69.06 25.08 -4.10
CA LEU A 323 -67.85 25.40 -4.85
C LEU A 323 -66.82 26.15 -3.99
N LEU A 324 -67.28 27.13 -3.20
CA LEU A 324 -66.41 27.86 -2.27
C LEU A 324 -65.83 26.96 -1.20
N ASP A 325 -66.66 26.09 -0.60
CA ASP A 325 -66.21 25.17 0.44
C ASP A 325 -65.14 24.23 -0.11
N ILE A 326 -65.33 23.69 -1.32
CA ILE A 326 -64.30 22.89 -2.01
C ILE A 326 -63.01 23.69 -2.23
N SER A 327 -63.11 24.94 -2.69
CA SER A 327 -61.92 25.78 -2.91
C SER A 327 -61.17 26.07 -1.59
N LYS A 328 -61.87 26.27 -0.49
CA LYS A 328 -61.26 26.50 0.84
C LYS A 328 -60.63 25.23 1.41
N LEU A 329 -61.29 24.08 1.21
CA LEU A 329 -60.77 22.77 1.61
C LEU A 329 -59.51 22.40 0.80
N ALA A 330 -59.53 22.58 -0.53
CA ALA A 330 -58.40 22.27 -1.40
C ALA A 330 -57.16 23.14 -1.11
N SER A 331 -57.36 24.40 -0.70
CA SER A 331 -56.27 25.30 -0.33
C SER A 331 -55.81 25.17 1.14
N GLY A 332 -56.41 24.25 1.91
CA GLY A 332 -56.13 24.07 3.34
C GLY A 332 -56.48 25.27 4.22
N LYS A 333 -57.20 26.27 3.70
CA LYS A 333 -57.56 27.52 4.40
C LYS A 333 -58.78 27.36 5.31
N MET A 334 -59.45 26.22 5.25
CA MET A 334 -60.62 25.95 6.07
C MET A 334 -60.23 25.53 7.48
N THR A 335 -60.61 26.33 8.47
CA THR A 335 -60.40 26.05 9.90
C THR A 335 -61.71 25.62 10.55
N LEU A 336 -61.67 24.56 11.37
CA LEU A 336 -62.81 24.07 12.12
C LEU A 336 -63.03 24.92 13.38
N LYS A 337 -64.28 25.33 13.60
CA LYS A 337 -64.72 26.00 14.84
C LYS A 337 -65.37 24.98 15.76
N ARG A 338 -64.55 24.22 16.48
CA ARG A 338 -65.01 23.15 17.36
C ARG A 338 -65.68 23.72 18.61
N GLN A 339 -66.76 23.08 19.04
CA GLN A 339 -67.47 23.36 20.29
C GLN A 339 -68.13 22.08 20.79
N ASP A 340 -68.45 22.04 22.09
CA ASP A 340 -69.20 20.93 22.69
C ASP A 340 -70.69 21.06 22.37
N PHE A 341 -71.29 19.98 21.87
CA PHE A 341 -72.73 19.89 21.68
C PHE A 341 -73.24 18.44 21.71
N TYR A 342 -74.52 18.27 22.03
CA TYR A 342 -75.18 16.97 21.97
C TYR A 342 -75.54 16.62 20.52
N ILE A 343 -75.02 15.50 20.01
CA ILE A 343 -75.27 15.08 18.63
C ILE A 343 -76.76 14.87 18.34
N ALA A 344 -77.52 14.43 19.36
CA ALA A 344 -78.96 14.26 19.27
C ALA A 344 -79.70 15.55 18.88
N ASN A 345 -79.25 16.71 19.36
CA ASN A 345 -79.87 18.00 19.04
C ASN A 345 -79.62 18.37 17.57
N LEU A 346 -78.39 18.18 17.09
CA LEU A 346 -78.04 18.41 15.69
C LEU A 346 -78.87 17.53 14.77
N VAL A 347 -78.93 16.22 15.02
CA VAL A 347 -79.65 15.28 14.15
C VAL A 347 -81.14 15.59 14.13
N LYS A 348 -81.74 15.91 15.30
CA LYS A 348 -83.14 16.33 15.39
C LYS A 348 -83.41 17.58 14.55
N GLU A 349 -82.51 18.56 14.56
CA GLU A 349 -82.64 19.78 13.76
C GLU A 349 -82.56 19.48 12.26
N VAL A 350 -81.58 18.69 11.81
CA VAL A 350 -81.43 18.31 10.40
C VAL A 350 -82.65 17.53 9.91
N VAL A 351 -83.12 16.55 10.69
CA VAL A 351 -84.33 15.76 10.36
C VAL A 351 -85.57 16.64 10.29
N LYS A 352 -85.70 17.64 11.17
CA LYS A 352 -86.80 18.62 11.13
C LYS A 352 -86.77 19.42 9.82
N ASN A 353 -85.59 19.82 9.35
CA ASN A 353 -85.43 20.60 8.11
C ASN A 353 -85.82 19.80 6.86
N VAL A 354 -85.53 18.49 6.83
CA VAL A 354 -85.89 17.63 5.68
C VAL A 354 -87.27 16.95 5.80
N LYS A 355 -88.01 17.22 6.89
CA LYS A 355 -89.29 16.55 7.21
C LYS A 355 -90.33 16.66 6.10
N ASN A 356 -90.42 17.81 5.44
CA ASN A 356 -91.37 18.01 4.34
C ASN A 356 -90.99 17.18 3.11
N LEU A 357 -89.70 17.04 2.80
CA LEU A 357 -89.22 16.22 1.70
C LEU A 357 -89.49 14.73 1.94
N ILE A 358 -89.27 14.28 3.18
CA ILE A 358 -89.57 12.91 3.63
C ILE A 358 -91.07 12.62 3.49
N LYS A 359 -91.93 13.54 3.95
CA LYS A 359 -93.40 13.41 3.84
C LYS A 359 -93.87 13.39 2.39
N ASN A 360 -93.34 14.26 1.54
CA ASN A 360 -93.73 14.35 0.14
C ASN A 360 -93.40 13.08 -0.67
N LYS A 361 -92.37 12.34 -0.26
CA LYS A 361 -92.01 11.02 -0.82
C LYS A 361 -92.53 9.83 0.02
N GLU A 362 -93.31 10.06 1.07
CA GLU A 362 -93.83 9.00 1.95
C GLU A 362 -92.73 8.06 2.52
N LEU A 363 -91.55 8.62 2.84
CA LEU A 363 -90.43 7.86 3.36
C LEU A 363 -90.53 7.67 4.88
N ALA A 364 -90.09 6.51 5.38
CA ALA A 364 -89.94 6.27 6.82
C ALA A 364 -88.51 6.59 7.27
N ILE A 365 -88.34 7.46 8.28
CA ILE A 365 -87.04 7.77 8.87
C ILE A 365 -86.97 7.25 10.31
N SER A 366 -85.86 6.61 10.66
CA SER A 366 -85.56 6.16 12.03
C SER A 366 -84.20 6.68 12.46
N VAL A 367 -84.11 7.15 13.70
CA VAL A 367 -82.88 7.69 14.29
C VAL A 367 -82.62 6.94 15.58
N ASP A 368 -81.43 6.36 15.67
CA ASP A 368 -80.96 5.56 16.79
C ASP A 368 -79.62 6.13 17.25
N ILE A 369 -79.53 6.59 18.49
CA ILE A 369 -78.35 7.28 19.03
C ILE A 369 -78.00 6.65 20.37
N GLU A 370 -76.81 6.09 20.46
CA GLU A 370 -76.32 5.40 21.65
C GLU A 370 -74.94 5.94 22.08
N PRO A 371 -74.82 6.54 23.28
CA PRO A 371 -75.89 6.90 24.23
C PRO A 371 -76.73 8.12 23.79
N GLU A 372 -77.95 8.30 24.32
CA GLU A 372 -78.82 9.44 23.95
C GLU A 372 -78.19 10.81 24.28
N ASP A 373 -77.49 10.91 25.41
CA ASP A 373 -76.78 12.11 25.87
C ASP A 373 -75.33 12.20 25.33
N PHE A 374 -75.10 11.74 24.10
CA PHE A 374 -73.77 11.73 23.49
C PHE A 374 -73.29 13.16 23.16
N LEU A 375 -72.37 13.65 23.99
CA LEU A 375 -71.65 14.92 23.81
C LEU A 375 -70.44 14.73 22.89
N ILE A 376 -70.26 15.62 21.92
CA ILE A 376 -69.12 15.61 20.99
C ILE A 376 -68.45 16.98 20.90
N TYR A 377 -67.13 16.99 20.68
CA TYR A 377 -66.33 18.18 20.42
C TYR A 377 -66.01 18.28 18.92
N ALA A 378 -66.84 19.01 18.17
CA ALA A 378 -66.73 19.11 16.71
C ALA A 378 -67.22 20.47 16.20
N ASP A 379 -67.04 20.76 14.91
CA ASP A 379 -67.62 21.95 14.31
C ASP A 379 -69.10 21.72 14.01
N LEU A 380 -69.98 22.35 14.80
CA LEU A 380 -71.44 22.20 14.68
C LEU A 380 -71.93 22.50 13.26
N GLN A 381 -71.43 23.57 12.63
CA GLN A 381 -71.88 23.98 11.30
C GLN A 381 -71.49 22.95 10.25
N ARG A 382 -70.27 22.43 10.32
CA ARG A 382 -69.75 21.44 9.35
C ARG A 382 -70.32 20.06 9.57
N MET A 383 -70.60 19.67 10.81
CA MET A 383 -71.35 18.47 11.12
C MET A 383 -72.79 18.55 10.57
N THR A 384 -73.48 19.69 10.74
CA THR A 384 -74.81 19.90 10.16
C THR A 384 -74.79 19.76 8.64
N GLN A 385 -73.74 20.30 7.98
CA GLN A 385 -73.55 20.16 6.54
C GLN A 385 -73.33 18.70 6.11
N ILE A 386 -72.53 17.93 6.87
CA ILE A 386 -72.34 16.49 6.63
C ILE A 386 -73.69 15.75 6.66
N PHE A 387 -74.44 15.89 7.76
CA PHE A 387 -75.72 15.19 7.92
C PHE A 387 -76.75 15.62 6.86
N TYR A 388 -76.81 16.91 6.53
CA TYR A 388 -77.71 17.42 5.52
C TYR A 388 -77.40 16.84 4.13
N ASN A 389 -76.12 16.81 3.73
CA ASN A 389 -75.71 16.25 2.44
C ASN A 389 -76.00 14.75 2.34
N LEU A 390 -75.75 14.00 3.42
CA LEU A 390 -76.03 12.57 3.47
C LEU A 390 -77.55 12.29 3.40
N LEU A 391 -78.35 12.99 4.21
CA LEU A 391 -79.80 12.82 4.23
C LEU A 391 -80.48 13.30 2.94
N SER A 392 -80.03 14.41 2.37
CA SER A 392 -80.53 14.90 1.08
C SER A 392 -80.29 13.88 -0.02
N ASN A 393 -79.10 13.25 -0.06
CA ASN A 393 -78.81 12.18 -1.00
C ASN A 393 -79.69 10.94 -0.75
N ALA A 394 -79.81 10.52 0.52
CA ALA A 394 -80.66 9.40 0.90
C ALA A 394 -82.12 9.61 0.44
N ILE A 395 -82.71 10.78 0.72
CA ILE A 395 -84.08 11.13 0.31
C ILE A 395 -84.21 11.22 -1.21
N LYS A 396 -83.20 11.78 -1.89
CA LYS A 396 -83.22 11.96 -3.33
C LYS A 396 -83.25 10.62 -4.06
N PHE A 397 -82.45 9.65 -3.63
CA PHE A 397 -82.26 8.36 -4.32
C PHE A 397 -83.08 7.20 -3.75
N THR A 398 -83.86 7.44 -2.69
CA THR A 398 -84.85 6.48 -2.20
C THR A 398 -86.21 6.71 -2.88
N ASP A 399 -86.79 5.64 -3.41
CA ASP A 399 -88.13 5.65 -3.99
C ASP A 399 -89.22 5.78 -2.93
N SER A 400 -90.42 6.20 -3.34
CA SER A 400 -91.53 6.42 -2.40
C SER A 400 -91.88 5.17 -1.60
N GLY A 401 -92.12 5.32 -0.29
CA GLY A 401 -92.35 4.21 0.63
C GLY A 401 -91.08 3.49 1.14
N GLY A 402 -89.88 3.93 0.71
CA GLY A 402 -88.61 3.44 1.22
C GLY A 402 -88.27 3.89 2.64
N LYS A 403 -87.12 3.45 3.15
CA LYS A 403 -86.69 3.67 4.54
C LYS A 403 -85.30 4.29 4.60
N ILE A 404 -85.12 5.23 5.53
CA ILE A 404 -83.83 5.82 5.88
C ILE A 404 -83.59 5.56 7.37
N LYS A 405 -82.40 5.06 7.71
CA LYS A 405 -82.00 4.81 9.10
C LYS A 405 -80.69 5.54 9.40
N ILE A 406 -80.69 6.31 10.47
CA ILE A 406 -79.49 6.93 11.03
C ILE A 406 -79.16 6.20 12.32
N LYS A 407 -77.94 5.66 12.43
CA LYS A 407 -77.42 5.11 13.68
C LYS A 407 -76.17 5.86 14.09
N ILE A 408 -76.05 6.21 15.35
CA ILE A 408 -74.88 6.90 15.90
C ILE A 408 -74.42 6.14 17.13
N PHE A 409 -73.16 5.73 17.13
CA PHE A 409 -72.55 4.95 18.20
C PHE A 409 -71.32 5.67 18.75
N HIS A 410 -71.22 5.69 20.07
CA HIS A 410 -69.95 5.96 20.75
C HIS A 410 -69.10 4.69 20.78
N ARG A 411 -68.01 4.64 20.01
CA ARG A 411 -67.07 3.50 19.98
C ARG A 411 -65.68 3.92 20.42
N ALA A 412 -65.30 3.54 21.64
CA ALA A 412 -64.01 3.86 22.25
C ALA A 412 -63.69 5.37 22.21
N ASP A 413 -62.82 5.81 21.31
CA ASP A 413 -62.34 7.18 21.11
C ASP A 413 -63.00 7.89 19.91
N LYS A 414 -64.03 7.29 19.30
CA LYS A 414 -64.64 7.78 18.04
C LYS A 414 -66.16 7.78 18.09
N MET A 415 -66.76 8.74 17.38
CA MET A 415 -68.16 8.70 17.00
C MET A 415 -68.28 8.00 15.65
N GLU A 416 -68.96 6.87 15.60
CA GLU A 416 -69.33 6.20 14.35
C GLU A 416 -70.77 6.56 13.98
N VAL A 417 -70.99 6.98 12.74
CA VAL A 417 -72.29 7.31 12.19
C VAL A 417 -72.55 6.46 10.96
N ILE A 418 -73.73 5.86 10.92
CA ILE A 418 -74.21 5.05 9.80
C ILE A 418 -75.50 5.69 9.27
N VAL A 419 -75.50 6.10 8.01
CA VAL A 419 -76.68 6.57 7.29
C VAL A 419 -77.00 5.54 6.22
N GLN A 420 -78.11 4.83 6.40
CA GLN A 420 -78.56 3.77 5.51
C GLN A 420 -79.87 4.16 4.82
N ASP A 421 -79.96 3.90 3.52
CA ASP A 421 -81.18 4.03 2.72
C ASP A 421 -81.49 2.74 1.96
N THR A 422 -82.76 2.58 1.56
CA THR A 422 -83.25 1.48 0.71
C THR A 422 -83.50 1.95 -0.72
N GLY A 423 -82.66 2.86 -1.22
CA GLY A 423 -82.80 3.44 -2.54
C GLY A 423 -82.23 2.57 -3.67
N ILE A 424 -81.96 3.21 -4.81
CA ILE A 424 -81.50 2.53 -6.04
C ILE A 424 -80.14 1.84 -5.91
N GLY A 425 -79.35 2.16 -4.88
CA GLY A 425 -77.98 1.66 -4.72
C GLY A 425 -77.01 2.17 -5.79
N ILE A 426 -75.75 1.77 -5.69
CA ILE A 426 -74.64 2.26 -6.53
C ILE A 426 -73.87 1.05 -7.07
N ALA A 427 -73.68 1.00 -8.39
CA ALA A 427 -72.89 -0.03 -9.05
C ALA A 427 -71.42 0.00 -8.59
N GLU A 428 -70.79 -1.17 -8.47
CA GLU A 428 -69.43 -1.30 -7.90
C GLU A 428 -68.38 -0.45 -8.65
N GLU A 429 -68.52 -0.33 -9.96
CA GLU A 429 -67.67 0.50 -10.82
C GLU A 429 -67.76 2.00 -10.51
N ASP A 430 -68.91 2.46 -10.01
CA ASP A 430 -69.18 3.87 -9.73
C ASP A 430 -68.92 4.27 -8.27
N GLN A 431 -68.77 3.29 -7.36
CA GLN A 431 -68.59 3.55 -5.93
C GLN A 431 -67.37 4.40 -5.59
N LYS A 432 -66.29 4.31 -6.38
CA LYS A 432 -65.10 5.17 -6.21
C LYS A 432 -65.32 6.58 -6.75
N ARG A 433 -66.11 6.68 -7.82
CA ARG A 433 -66.33 7.91 -8.59
C ARG A 433 -67.24 8.90 -7.88
N ILE A 434 -68.18 8.43 -7.05
CA ILE A 434 -69.11 9.32 -6.32
C ILE A 434 -68.43 10.27 -5.31
N PHE A 435 -67.17 9.98 -4.93
CA PHE A 435 -66.38 10.85 -4.06
C PHE A 435 -65.48 11.82 -4.83
N CYS A 436 -65.48 11.77 -6.16
CA CYS A 436 -64.79 12.73 -7.03
C CYS A 436 -65.62 14.00 -7.22
N GLU A 437 -64.96 15.16 -7.25
CA GLU A 437 -65.60 16.45 -7.46
C GLU A 437 -66.24 16.53 -8.86
N PHE A 438 -67.48 17.01 -8.94
CA PHE A 438 -68.26 17.18 -10.18
C PHE A 438 -68.63 15.89 -10.92
N GLU A 439 -68.28 14.72 -10.38
CA GLU A 439 -68.71 13.45 -10.96
C GLU A 439 -70.14 13.10 -10.56
N GLN A 440 -70.93 12.69 -11.55
CA GLN A 440 -72.23 12.08 -11.38
C GLN A 440 -72.20 10.75 -12.11
N VAL A 441 -72.87 9.75 -11.55
CA VAL A 441 -73.01 8.45 -12.19
C VAL A 441 -73.94 8.61 -13.39
N GLU A 442 -73.34 8.80 -14.58
CA GLU A 442 -74.07 8.84 -15.84
C GLU A 442 -74.40 7.41 -16.29
N GLY A 443 -75.65 7.01 -16.14
CA GLY A 443 -76.18 5.80 -16.76
C GLY A 443 -77.63 5.58 -16.35
N ASN A 444 -78.56 5.58 -17.32
CA ASN A 444 -79.99 5.18 -17.27
C ASN A 444 -80.90 5.56 -16.06
N TYR A 445 -80.39 6.14 -14.98
CA TYR A 445 -81.15 6.69 -13.87
C TYR A 445 -81.59 8.08 -14.27
N ASP A 446 -82.71 8.12 -15.00
CA ASP A 446 -83.60 9.24 -15.28
C ASP A 446 -83.01 10.64 -14.98
N LYS A 447 -82.98 11.51 -16.00
CA LYS A 447 -82.73 12.97 -15.91
C LYS A 447 -83.57 13.72 -14.85
N ARG A 448 -84.43 13.01 -14.10
CA ARG A 448 -85.26 13.46 -12.98
C ARG A 448 -84.44 13.82 -11.73
N PHE A 449 -83.24 13.26 -11.54
CA PHE A 449 -82.47 13.42 -10.31
C PHE A 449 -81.28 14.38 -10.47
N GLY A 450 -81.54 15.67 -10.75
CA GLY A 450 -80.51 16.73 -10.83
C GLY A 450 -79.69 16.88 -9.53
N GLY A 451 -78.38 17.11 -9.64
CA GLY A 451 -77.48 17.29 -8.50
C GLY A 451 -76.21 18.05 -8.90
N THR A 452 -75.34 18.37 -7.94
CA THR A 452 -74.12 19.15 -8.17
C THR A 452 -72.88 18.27 -8.33
N GLY A 453 -72.92 17.02 -7.87
CA GLY A 453 -71.76 16.15 -7.76
C GLY A 453 -70.76 16.59 -6.66
N LEU A 454 -71.11 17.58 -5.82
CA LEU A 454 -70.21 18.12 -4.81
C LEU A 454 -70.52 17.65 -3.38
N GLY A 455 -71.73 17.17 -3.13
CA GLY A 455 -72.20 16.81 -1.78
C GLY A 455 -71.33 15.75 -1.08
N LEU A 456 -71.12 14.58 -1.71
CA LEU A 456 -70.31 13.50 -1.13
C LEU A 456 -68.81 13.83 -1.07
N PRO A 457 -68.19 14.46 -2.08
CA PRO A 457 -66.83 14.98 -1.96
C PRO A 457 -66.65 15.95 -0.78
N ILE A 458 -67.60 16.87 -0.56
CA ILE A 458 -67.57 17.77 0.60
C ILE A 458 -67.67 16.99 1.90
N VAL A 459 -68.60 16.02 2.01
CA VAL A 459 -68.71 15.17 3.20
C VAL A 459 -67.38 14.48 3.50
N LYS A 460 -66.77 13.84 2.49
CA LYS A 460 -65.48 13.15 2.66
C LYS A 460 -64.41 14.10 3.19
N LYS A 461 -64.21 15.26 2.56
CA LYS A 461 -63.21 16.24 2.99
C LYS A 461 -63.49 16.80 4.38
N LEU A 462 -64.76 17.05 4.73
CA LEU A 462 -65.12 17.54 6.07
C LEU A 462 -64.87 16.49 7.16
N VAL A 463 -65.16 15.21 6.88
CA VAL A 463 -64.85 14.10 7.79
C VAL A 463 -63.33 13.96 7.96
N GLU A 464 -62.56 14.00 6.87
CA GLU A 464 -61.09 13.98 6.90
C GLU A 464 -60.51 15.17 7.67
N LEU A 465 -61.10 16.37 7.53
CA LEU A 465 -60.70 17.57 8.27
C LEU A 465 -60.95 17.44 9.78
N HIS A 466 -61.96 16.67 10.18
CA HIS A 466 -62.19 16.29 11.59
C HIS A 466 -61.26 15.16 12.06
N GLY A 467 -60.35 14.66 11.21
CA GLY A 467 -59.46 13.52 11.53
C GLY A 467 -60.13 12.15 11.37
N GLY A 468 -61.29 12.11 10.71
CA GLY A 468 -62.11 10.92 10.53
C GLY A 468 -61.88 10.16 9.23
N GLN A 469 -62.67 9.11 9.04
CA GLN A 469 -62.71 8.29 7.83
C GLN A 469 -64.16 8.06 7.39
N ILE A 470 -64.38 7.89 6.09
CA ILE A 470 -65.68 7.59 5.49
C ILE A 470 -65.58 6.34 4.62
N PHE A 471 -66.61 5.52 4.68
CA PHE A 471 -66.76 4.26 3.95
C PHE A 471 -68.15 4.21 3.32
N LEU A 472 -68.23 3.48 2.21
CA LEU A 472 -69.46 3.24 1.48
C LEU A 472 -69.66 1.73 1.37
N LYS A 473 -70.88 1.28 1.65
CA LYS A 473 -71.36 -0.05 1.29
C LYS A 473 -72.65 0.14 0.51
N SER A 474 -72.64 -0.21 -0.76
CA SER A 474 -73.81 -0.07 -1.61
C SER A 474 -73.91 -1.25 -2.56
N LYS A 475 -75.12 -1.63 -2.90
CA LYS A 475 -75.39 -2.62 -3.94
C LYS A 475 -76.59 -2.17 -4.75
N LEU A 476 -76.45 -2.25 -6.07
CA LEU A 476 -77.47 -1.81 -7.00
C LEU A 476 -78.81 -2.54 -6.73
N GLY A 477 -79.87 -1.77 -6.53
CA GLY A 477 -81.23 -2.23 -6.21
C GLY A 477 -81.50 -2.56 -4.75
N GLU A 478 -80.49 -2.55 -3.86
CA GLU A 478 -80.65 -2.87 -2.43
C GLU A 478 -80.56 -1.65 -1.51
N GLY A 479 -79.93 -0.57 -1.99
CA GLY A 479 -79.74 0.68 -1.24
C GLY A 479 -78.28 1.00 -0.95
N THR A 480 -78.08 2.02 -0.13
CA THR A 480 -76.75 2.55 0.20
C THR A 480 -76.58 2.75 1.69
N GLU A 481 -75.43 2.36 2.21
CA GLU A 481 -74.99 2.58 3.58
C GLU A 481 -73.69 3.39 3.57
N ILE A 482 -73.75 4.61 4.09
CA ILE A 482 -72.58 5.48 4.28
C ILE A 482 -72.21 5.46 5.75
N ILE A 483 -70.95 5.11 6.02
CA ILE A 483 -70.41 4.96 7.37
C ILE A 483 -69.28 5.97 7.52
N PHE A 484 -69.34 6.85 8.50
CA PHE A 484 -68.20 7.71 8.83
C PHE A 484 -67.88 7.68 10.31
N ALA A 485 -66.60 7.82 10.63
CA ALA A 485 -66.12 7.87 12.00
C ALA A 485 -65.26 9.11 12.20
N ILE A 486 -65.51 9.87 13.28
CA ILE A 486 -64.67 11.00 13.68
C ILE A 486 -64.11 10.77 15.10
N PRO A 487 -62.86 11.16 15.38
CA PRO A 487 -62.29 11.09 16.73
C PRO A 487 -63.00 12.07 17.67
N LEU A 488 -63.21 11.64 18.92
CA LEU A 488 -63.84 12.43 20.00
C LEU A 488 -62.82 13.25 20.79
N THR A 489 -61.55 12.90 20.69
CA THR A 489 -60.41 13.61 21.30
C THR A 489 -59.47 14.12 20.21
N ASP A 490 -58.98 15.36 20.35
CA ASP A 490 -57.94 15.89 19.47
C ASP A 490 -56.62 15.13 19.72
N GLU A 491 -56.40 14.01 19.01
CA GLU A 491 -55.04 13.46 18.86
C GLU A 491 -54.25 14.29 17.83
N LYS A 492 -54.04 15.57 18.13
CA LYS A 492 -52.99 16.41 17.53
C LYS A 492 -52.47 17.39 18.58
N ALA A 493 -51.67 16.87 19.50
CA ALA A 493 -50.60 17.63 20.13
C ALA A 493 -49.33 17.50 19.28
#